data_AF-T1BL32-F1
#
_entry.id   AF-T1BL32-F1
#
_cell.length_a   1.000
_cell.length_b   1.000
_cell.length_c   1.000
_cell.angle_alpha   90.00
_cell.angle_beta   90.00
_cell.angle_gamma   90.00
#
_symmetry.space_group_name_H-M   'P 1'
#
loop_
_entity.id
_entity.type
_entity.pdbx_description
1 polymer ?
#
loop_
_entity_poly.entity_id
_entity_poly.type
_entity_poly.pdbx_seq_one_letter_code
_entity_poly.pdbx_strand_id
1 'polypeptide(L)'
;LAMKRTSDLIPHCHAVPLTSSAVELRVSRRGVRVRAEAQTFDRTGVEMEALVGATVALLTVWDMVKYLEKDARGLYPRTALGPVRVAEKRKGPSPAP
;
A
#
# COMPACT_ATOMS: atom_id res chain seq x y z
N LEU A 1 8.17 2.90 5.00
CA LEU A 1 7.84 4.26 5.48
C LEU A 1 6.32 4.46 5.57
N ALA A 2 5.60 4.46 4.45
CA ALA A 2 4.17 4.76 4.38
C ALA A 2 3.29 4.04 5.43
N MET A 3 3.42 2.72 5.56
CA MET A 3 2.62 1.91 6.49
C MET A 3 2.71 2.39 7.95
N LYS A 4 3.89 2.84 8.38
CA LYS A 4 4.13 3.30 9.76
C LYS A 4 3.54 4.69 10.03
N ARG A 5 3.12 5.41 8.98
CA ARG A 5 2.53 6.76 9.04
C ARG A 5 1.03 6.75 8.70
N THR A 6 0.40 5.57 8.72
CA THR A 6 -1.01 5.43 8.32
C THR A 6 -1.94 6.29 9.19
N SER A 7 -1.72 6.32 10.51
CA SER A 7 -2.46 7.17 11.45
C SER A 7 -2.28 8.67 11.19
N ASP A 8 -1.15 9.08 10.61
CA ASP A 8 -0.91 10.48 10.26
C ASP A 8 -1.66 10.89 8.98
N LEU A 9 -1.98 9.90 8.12
CA LEU A 9 -2.59 10.09 6.81
C LEU A 9 -4.12 9.90 6.83
N ILE A 10 -4.64 9.06 7.72
CA ILE A 10 -6.06 8.69 7.76
C ILE A 10 -6.67 9.14 9.10
N PRO A 11 -7.57 10.14 9.11
CA PRO A 11 -8.05 10.82 10.33
C PRO A 11 -8.62 9.94 11.45
N HIS A 12 -9.12 8.74 11.13
CA HIS A 12 -9.74 7.82 12.08
C HIS A 12 -8.98 6.49 12.23
N CYS A 13 -7.77 6.39 11.69
CA CYS A 13 -6.90 5.27 11.94
C CYS A 13 -6.19 5.44 13.29
N HIS A 14 -6.22 4.39 14.11
CA HIS A 14 -5.40 4.33 15.31
C HIS A 14 -3.93 4.12 14.93
N ALA A 15 -3.01 4.62 15.75
CA ALA A 15 -1.60 4.25 15.63
C ALA A 15 -1.43 2.78 16.04
N VAL A 16 -0.96 1.93 15.13
CA VAL A 16 -0.74 0.50 15.37
C VAL A 16 0.77 0.19 15.36
N PRO A 17 1.32 -0.48 16.39
CA PRO A 17 2.72 -0.88 16.43
C PRO A 17 2.96 -2.07 15.48
N LEU A 18 3.34 -1.77 14.23
CA LEU A 18 3.67 -2.80 13.25
C LEU A 18 4.87 -3.64 13.69
N THR A 19 4.69 -4.95 13.73
CA THR A 19 5.74 -5.93 14.02
C THR A 19 6.50 -6.33 12.75
N SER A 20 5.83 -6.32 11.61
CA SER A 20 6.43 -6.51 10.28
C SER A 20 5.71 -5.65 9.24
N SER A 21 6.46 -5.23 8.23
CA SER A 21 5.95 -4.49 7.07
C SER A 21 6.80 -4.82 5.85
N ALA A 22 6.17 -5.30 4.77
CA ALA A 22 6.85 -5.66 3.52
C ALA A 22 6.08 -5.13 2.29
N VAL A 23 6.84 -4.76 1.26
CA VAL A 23 6.29 -4.40 -0.05
C VAL A 23 7.07 -5.15 -1.12
N GLU A 24 6.35 -5.86 -1.97
CA GLU A 24 6.88 -6.57 -3.12
C GLU A 24 6.37 -5.93 -4.42
N LEU A 25 7.28 -5.77 -5.38
CA LEU A 25 6.98 -5.29 -6.72
C LEU A 25 7.19 -6.42 -7.73
N ARG A 26 6.20 -6.64 -8.61
CA ARG A 26 6.34 -7.54 -9.76
C ARG A 26 6.08 -6.76 -11.04
N VAL A 27 7.12 -6.60 -11.85
CA VAL A 27 7.06 -5.89 -13.13
C VAL A 27 6.69 -6.88 -14.24
N SER A 28 5.81 -6.46 -15.13
CA SER A 28 5.39 -7.25 -16.31
C SER A 28 5.10 -6.34 -17.49
N ARG A 29 4.85 -6.92 -18.66
CA ARG A 29 4.39 -6.17 -19.85
C ARG A 29 3.05 -5.43 -19.64
N ARG A 30 2.27 -5.82 -18.62
CA ARG A 30 0.97 -5.20 -18.28
C ARG A 30 1.10 -4.08 -17.23
N GLY A 31 2.31 -3.76 -16.80
CA GLY A 31 2.59 -2.80 -15.73
C GLY A 31 3.16 -3.45 -14.46
N VAL A 32 3.13 -2.70 -13.36
CA VAL A 32 3.69 -3.11 -12.06
C VAL A 32 2.57 -3.54 -11.12
N ARG A 33 2.71 -4.74 -10.54
CA ARG A 33 1.86 -5.22 -9.46
C ARG A 33 2.56 -5.03 -8.13
N VAL A 34 1.84 -4.46 -7.17
CA VAL A 34 2.31 -4.29 -5.79
C VAL A 34 1.59 -5.28 -4.88
N ARG A 35 2.34 -5.95 -4.02
CA ARG A 35 1.81 -6.65 -2.85
C ARG A 35 2.38 -5.99 -1.61
N ALA A 36 1.50 -5.60 -0.69
CA ALA A 36 1.85 -5.00 0.58
C ALA A 36 1.37 -5.91 1.70
N GLU A 37 2.24 -6.18 2.68
CA GLU A 37 1.93 -6.99 3.84
C GLU A 37 2.31 -6.23 5.11
N ALA A 38 1.40 -6.23 6.08
CA ALA A 38 1.60 -5.64 7.39
C ALA A 38 1.17 -6.67 8.45
N GLN A 39 1.89 -6.68 9.57
CA GLN A 39 1.60 -7.56 10.70
C GLN A 39 1.66 -6.76 12.01
N THR A 40 0.84 -7.15 12.97
CA THR A 40 0.83 -6.59 14.33
C THR A 40 0.40 -7.65 15.34
N PHE A 41 0.77 -7.44 16.61
CA PHE A 41 0.20 -8.13 17.76
C PHE A 41 -0.59 -7.13 18.60
N ASP A 42 -1.76 -6.73 18.09
CA ASP A 42 -2.62 -5.72 18.73
C ASP A 42 -4.11 -6.05 18.53
N ARG A 43 -4.99 -5.31 19.21
CA ARG A 43 -6.46 -5.44 19.16
C ARG A 43 -7.05 -4.97 17.83
N THR A 44 -6.37 -4.03 17.18
CA THR A 44 -6.76 -3.45 15.88
C THR A 44 -6.05 -4.17 14.75
N GLY A 45 -6.76 -4.38 13.63
CA GLY A 45 -6.17 -4.94 12.42
C GLY A 45 -5.25 -3.95 11.70
N VAL A 46 -4.57 -4.42 10.65
CA VAL A 46 -3.58 -3.65 9.88
C VAL A 46 -3.91 -3.54 8.38
N GLU A 47 -5.18 -3.70 8.04
CA GLU A 47 -5.65 -3.60 6.65
C GLU A 47 -5.34 -2.22 6.05
N MET A 48 -5.50 -1.16 6.84
CA MET A 48 -5.29 0.21 6.38
C MET A 48 -3.80 0.47 6.13
N GLU A 49 -2.92 -0.05 6.97
CA GLU A 49 -1.47 0.04 6.80
C GLU A 49 -1.05 -0.66 5.51
N ALA A 50 -1.58 -1.85 5.24
CA ALA A 50 -1.32 -2.56 4.00
C ALA A 50 -1.82 -1.80 2.76
N LEU A 51 -3.04 -1.23 2.81
CA LEU A 51 -3.62 -0.44 1.71
C LEU A 51 -2.82 0.84 1.44
N VAL A 52 -2.41 1.56 2.50
CA VAL A 52 -1.56 2.75 2.39
C VAL A 52 -0.19 2.37 1.82
N GLY A 53 0.40 1.28 2.29
CA GLY A 53 1.67 0.77 1.78
C GLY A 53 1.62 0.45 0.29
N ALA A 54 0.58 -0.25 -0.17
CA ALA A 54 0.39 -0.57 -1.58
C ALA A 54 0.19 0.70 -2.43
N THR A 55 -0.66 1.61 -1.96
CA THR A 55 -0.99 2.84 -2.68
C THR A 55 0.22 3.75 -2.83
N VAL A 56 0.95 3.99 -1.73
CA VAL A 56 2.15 4.83 -1.79
C VAL A 56 3.23 4.19 -2.64
N ALA A 57 3.41 2.86 -2.60
CA ALA A 57 4.36 2.19 -3.48
C ALA A 57 3.99 2.34 -4.96
N LEU A 58 2.71 2.23 -5.32
CA LEU A 58 2.26 2.50 -6.68
C LEU A 58 2.51 3.96 -7.09
N LEU A 59 2.23 4.92 -6.21
CA LEU A 59 2.49 6.35 -6.43
C LEU A 59 4.00 6.62 -6.60
N THR A 60 4.85 5.96 -5.81
CA THR A 60 6.30 6.03 -5.95
C THR A 60 6.75 5.50 -7.30
N VAL A 61 6.21 4.35 -7.76
CA VAL A 61 6.51 3.82 -9.09
C VAL A 61 6.10 4.83 -10.17
N TRP A 62 4.89 5.39 -10.10
CA TRP A 62 4.46 6.42 -11.04
C TRP A 62 5.43 7.59 -11.04
N ASP A 63 5.80 8.12 -9.86
CA ASP A 63 6.71 9.26 -9.74
C ASP A 63 8.06 9.02 -10.47
N MET A 64 8.58 7.80 -10.41
CA MET A 64 9.82 7.40 -11.09
C MET A 64 9.69 7.31 -12.61
N VAL A 65 8.51 6.93 -13.14
CA VAL A 65 8.30 6.75 -14.58
C VAL A 65 7.54 7.90 -15.24
N LYS A 66 7.11 8.91 -14.47
CA LYS A 66 6.21 9.97 -14.94
C LYS A 66 6.73 10.74 -16.16
N TYR A 67 8.04 10.78 -16.38
CA TYR A 67 8.60 11.44 -17.56
C TYR A 67 8.49 10.59 -18.83
N LEU A 68 8.49 9.25 -18.70
CA LEU A 68 8.33 8.29 -19.81
C LEU A 68 6.86 8.13 -20.20
N GLU A 69 5.97 8.26 -19.22
CA GLU A 69 4.54 8.00 -19.38
C GLU A 69 3.76 9.21 -19.94
N LYS A 70 4.36 10.41 -19.96
CA LYS A 70 3.72 11.63 -20.47
C LYS A 70 3.61 11.62 -22.00
N ASP A 71 2.47 12.11 -22.51
CA ASP A 71 2.33 12.45 -23.92
C ASP A 71 2.97 13.82 -24.25
N ALA A 72 2.95 14.23 -25.52
CA ALA A 72 3.51 15.52 -25.97
C ALA A 72 2.84 16.75 -25.33
N ARG A 73 1.66 16.61 -24.72
CA ARG A 73 0.94 17.68 -24.00
C ARG A 73 1.20 17.63 -22.50
N GLY A 74 2.03 16.69 -22.02
CA GLY A 74 2.33 16.49 -20.61
C GLY A 74 1.25 15.74 -19.83
N LEU A 75 0.33 15.04 -20.51
CA LEU A 75 -0.77 14.27 -19.90
C LEU A 75 -0.44 12.78 -19.79
N TYR A 76 -1.22 12.03 -19.01
CA TYR A 76 -1.05 10.58 -18.79
C TYR A 76 -2.27 9.79 -19.33
N PRO A 77 -2.40 9.62 -20.66
CA PRO A 77 -3.62 9.03 -21.25
C PRO A 77 -3.79 7.53 -20.98
N ARG A 78 -2.72 6.82 -20.58
CA ARG A 78 -2.75 5.36 -20.36
C ARG A 78 -2.40 4.94 -18.94
N THR A 79 -1.62 5.77 -18.24
CA THR A 79 -1.15 5.47 -16.88
C THR A 79 -2.30 5.62 -15.91
N ALA A 80 -2.54 4.59 -15.11
CA ALA A 80 -3.57 4.61 -14.09
C ALA A 80 -3.12 3.76 -12.91
N LEU A 81 -3.61 4.13 -11.72
CA LEU A 81 -3.59 3.23 -10.57
C LEU A 81 -4.67 2.17 -10.78
N GLY A 82 -4.27 0.90 -10.67
CA GLY A 82 -5.21 -0.22 -10.67
C GLY A 82 -6.01 -0.30 -9.37
N PRO A 83 -6.98 -1.21 -9.27
CA PRO A 83 -7.74 -1.43 -8.05
C PRO A 83 -6.81 -1.88 -6.92
N VAL A 84 -6.84 -1.15 -5.81
CA VAL A 84 -6.15 -1.52 -4.56
C VAL A 84 -7.19 -2.18 -3.65
N ARG A 85 -6.88 -3.37 -3.15
CA ARG A 85 -7.80 -4.15 -2.30
C ARG A 85 -7.02 -4.97 -1.27
N VAL A 86 -7.69 -5.31 -0.18
CA VAL A 86 -7.22 -6.34 0.75
C VAL A 86 -7.39 -7.70 0.05
N ALA A 87 -6.27 -8.37 -0.24
CA ALA A 87 -6.29 -9.71 -0.81
C ALA A 87 -6.61 -10.77 0.25
N GLU A 88 -6.13 -10.56 1.47
CA GLU A 88 -6.23 -11.50 2.57
C GLU A 88 -6.05 -10.76 3.90
N LYS A 89 -6.80 -11.18 4.93
CA LYS A 89 -6.62 -10.76 6.31
C LYS A 89 -6.69 -11.99 7.19
N ARG A 90 -5.70 -12.16 8.08
CA ARG A 90 -5.72 -13.19 9.11
C ARG A 90 -5.70 -12.53 10.49
N LYS A 91 -6.58 -12.98 11.39
CA LYS A 91 -6.59 -12.58 12.80
C LYS A 91 -6.28 -13.82 13.63
N GLY A 92 -5.21 -13.76 14.43
CA GLY A 92 -4.91 -14.79 15.41
C GLY A 92 -5.94 -14.82 16.55
N PRO A 93 -5.94 -15.85 17.40
CA PRO A 93 -6.79 -15.87 18.59
C PRO A 93 -6.52 -14.64 19.44
N SER A 94 -7.58 -14.04 20.00
CA SER A 94 -7.42 -12.98 21.00
C SER A 94 -6.69 -13.58 22.20
N PRO A 95 -5.69 -12.90 22.79
CA PRO A 95 -5.18 -13.33 24.09
C PRO A 95 -6.35 -13.46 25.06
N ALA A 96 -6.37 -14.55 25.83
CA ALA A 96 -7.34 -14.76 26.90
C ALA A 96 -7.28 -13.55 27.85
N PRO A 97 -8.43 -13.14 28.42
CA PRO A 97 -8.52 -11.97 29.30
C PRO A 97 -7.56 -12.04 30.49
#